data_AF-A0A3D4XCS0-F1
#
_entry.id   AF-A0A3D4XCS0-F1
#
_cell.length_a   1.000
_cell.length_b   1.000
_cell.length_c   1.000
_cell.angle_alpha   90.00
_cell.angle_beta   90.00
_cell.angle_gamma   90.00
#
_symmetry.space_group_name_H-M   'P 1'
#
loop_
_entity.id
_entity.type
_entity.pdbx_description
1 polymer ?
#
loop_
_entity_poly.entity_id
_entity_poly.type
_entity_poly.pdbx_seq_one_letter_code
_entity_poly.pdbx_strand_id
1 'polypeptide(L)'
;IFVKINAYIIKDFMESVELRSKLISDRLECKISRPGIYTECIKIRTNTIYVADPNELAGNNNMVKGGCFLLTSCPDYALLQAEADFLYPSSPVDRVTLLDLVLEVFEKFNTWEVALHDCLNSVTPLQDVGDCSLLFLRNPAGIYTNSFRILCYYETPRPRQLALYHEEDVDAFLSDDDINELLMHPDFADSWMSEGPERFCSLDQMVKVLYINIQINGKNLYRIVVNEYDNPFRDSDYTILNI
;
A
#
# COMPACT_ATOMS: atom_id res chain seq x y z
N ILE A 1 16.89 -11.65 1.62
CA ILE A 1 15.99 -11.03 0.62
C ILE A 1 15.80 -9.61 1.12
N PHE A 2 15.93 -8.59 0.26
CA PHE A 2 15.67 -7.20 0.68
C PHE A 2 14.28 -6.84 0.18
N VAL A 3 13.40 -6.47 1.10
CA VAL A 3 12.06 -5.99 0.76
C VAL A 3 12.17 -4.86 -0.26
N LYS A 4 11.34 -4.92 -1.29
CA LYS A 4 11.20 -3.82 -2.25
C LYS A 4 9.93 -3.08 -1.91
N ILE A 5 10.04 -1.76 -1.80
CA ILE A 5 8.90 -0.87 -1.57
C ILE A 5 8.86 0.19 -2.68
N ASN A 6 7.86 1.07 -2.64
CA ASN A 6 7.75 2.23 -3.52
C ASN A 6 7.70 3.53 -2.71
N ALA A 7 7.68 4.67 -3.40
CA ALA A 7 7.66 5.98 -2.76
C ALA A 7 6.34 6.27 -2.02
N TYR A 8 5.24 5.65 -2.42
CA TYR A 8 3.94 5.77 -1.74
C TYR A 8 3.99 5.14 -0.35
N ILE A 9 4.58 3.95 -0.21
CA ILE A 9 4.83 3.31 1.09
C ILE A 9 5.67 4.21 1.98
N ILE A 10 6.77 4.76 1.46
CA ILE A 10 7.66 5.62 2.25
C ILE A 10 6.91 6.86 2.75
N LYS A 11 6.15 7.51 1.86
CA LYS A 11 5.32 8.68 2.20
C LYS A 11 4.32 8.36 3.32
N ASP A 12 3.64 7.23 3.22
CA ASP A 12 2.51 6.89 4.11
C ASP A 12 2.95 6.27 5.45
N PHE A 13 4.19 5.74 5.54
CA PHE A 13 4.71 5.08 6.74
C PHE A 13 5.82 5.86 7.45
N MET A 14 6.32 6.96 6.89
CA MET A 14 7.15 7.94 7.60
C MET A 14 6.28 8.88 8.46
N GLU A 15 5.53 8.33 9.40
CA GLU A 15 4.47 9.04 10.15
C GLU A 15 4.97 10.19 11.05
N SER A 16 6.26 10.19 11.42
CA SER A 16 6.88 11.22 12.25
C SER A 16 7.12 12.54 11.52
N VAL A 17 7.02 12.55 10.19
CA VAL A 17 7.25 13.73 9.35
C VAL A 17 6.13 13.86 8.33
N GLU A 18 5.47 15.02 8.29
CA GLU A 18 4.50 15.30 7.23
C GLU A 18 5.21 15.52 5.89
N LEU A 19 5.14 14.51 5.02
CA LEU A 19 5.73 14.53 3.68
C LEU A 19 4.73 14.98 2.63
N ARG A 20 5.15 15.98 1.84
CA ARG A 20 4.58 16.31 0.54
C ARG A 20 5.31 15.52 -0.54
N SER A 21 4.67 15.38 -1.70
CA SER A 21 5.17 14.50 -2.73
C SER A 21 4.85 14.96 -4.14
N LYS A 22 5.79 14.77 -5.06
CA LYS A 22 5.54 14.64 -6.49
C LYS A 22 5.93 13.22 -6.90
N LEU A 23 4.94 12.37 -7.16
CA LEU A 23 5.15 10.98 -7.58
C LEU A 23 4.61 10.80 -8.99
N ILE A 24 5.45 10.25 -9.86
CA ILE A 24 5.14 9.92 -11.25
C ILE A 24 5.26 8.41 -11.51
N SER A 25 5.98 7.68 -10.66
CA SER A 25 6.08 6.22 -10.77
C SER A 25 4.73 5.54 -10.53
N ASP A 26 4.58 4.34 -11.10
CA ASP A 26 3.41 3.50 -10.86
C ASP A 26 3.31 3.13 -9.37
N ARG A 27 2.12 3.32 -8.79
CA ARG A 27 1.81 2.99 -7.40
C ARG A 27 1.89 1.48 -7.10
N LEU A 28 1.82 0.59 -8.08
CA LEU A 28 1.93 -0.85 -7.81
C LEU A 28 3.38 -1.36 -7.94
N GLU A 29 4.28 -0.56 -8.51
CA GLU A 29 5.61 -1.03 -8.84
C GLU A 29 6.63 -0.79 -7.72
N CYS A 30 7.01 -1.87 -7.03
CA CYS A 30 8.02 -1.83 -5.96
C CYS A 30 9.45 -1.98 -6.50
N LYS A 31 10.11 -0.85 -6.77
CA LYS A 31 11.51 -0.81 -7.27
C LYS A 31 12.55 -0.52 -6.18
N ILE A 32 12.17 0.19 -5.13
CA ILE A 32 13.11 0.76 -4.16
C ILE A 32 13.52 -0.32 -3.17
N SER A 33 14.81 -0.64 -3.14
CA SER A 33 15.37 -1.74 -2.34
C SER A 33 16.29 -1.28 -1.22
N ARG A 34 16.60 0.02 -1.17
CA ARG A 34 17.48 0.62 -0.17
C ARG A 34 17.41 2.15 -0.21
N PRO A 35 17.72 2.82 0.91
CA PRO A 35 18.07 4.23 0.90
C PRO A 35 19.55 4.45 0.55
N GLY A 36 19.89 5.70 0.22
CA GLY A 36 21.26 6.15 0.02
C GLY A 36 21.37 7.66 0.19
N ILE A 37 22.59 8.16 0.40
CA ILE A 37 22.86 9.60 0.39
C ILE A 37 23.25 10.01 -1.02
N TYR A 38 22.61 11.06 -1.53
CA TYR A 38 23.02 11.67 -2.79
C TYR A 38 24.37 12.39 -2.63
N THR A 39 25.25 12.21 -3.62
CA THR A 39 26.37 13.11 -3.87
C THR A 39 26.52 13.27 -5.39
N GLU A 40 27.04 14.42 -5.84
CA GLU A 40 27.11 14.79 -7.27
C GLU A 40 27.87 13.76 -8.13
N CYS A 41 28.75 12.97 -7.54
CA CYS A 41 29.56 11.98 -8.25
C CYS A 41 28.84 10.62 -8.46
N ILE A 42 27.63 10.43 -7.92
CA ILE A 42 26.96 9.13 -7.95
C ILE A 42 26.03 9.04 -9.15
N LYS A 43 26.14 7.92 -9.89
CA LYS A 43 25.14 7.54 -10.87
C LYS A 43 23.83 7.15 -10.18
N ILE A 44 22.75 7.88 -10.48
CA ILE A 44 21.40 7.58 -9.98
C ILE A 44 20.97 6.16 -10.38
N ARG A 45 20.44 5.43 -9.41
CA ARG A 45 19.90 4.08 -9.58
C ARG A 45 18.42 4.08 -9.27
N THR A 46 17.63 3.46 -10.14
CA THR A 46 16.16 3.36 -10.03
C THR A 46 15.67 2.54 -8.83
N ASN A 47 16.56 1.75 -8.22
CA ASN A 47 16.24 0.91 -7.06
C ASN A 47 16.67 1.51 -5.72
N THR A 48 17.05 2.78 -5.70
CA THR A 48 17.56 3.49 -4.51
C THR A 48 16.77 4.78 -4.33
N ILE A 49 16.30 5.05 -3.10
CA ILE A 49 15.80 6.37 -2.72
C ILE A 49 16.95 7.19 -2.15
N TYR A 50 17.19 8.37 -2.71
CA TYR A 50 18.32 9.21 -2.33
C TYR A 50 17.90 10.33 -1.40
N VAL A 51 18.53 10.43 -0.23
CA VAL A 51 18.39 11.59 0.65
C VAL A 51 19.32 12.69 0.17
N ALA A 52 18.77 13.87 -0.13
CA ALA A 52 19.50 14.98 -0.74
C ALA A 52 19.02 16.33 -0.21
N ASP A 53 19.88 17.35 -0.26
CA ASP A 53 19.41 18.73 -0.16
C ASP A 53 18.89 19.19 -1.54
N PRO A 54 17.75 19.90 -1.63
CA PRO A 54 17.28 20.41 -2.91
C PRO A 54 18.31 21.23 -3.68
N ASN A 55 19.18 21.96 -2.98
CA ASN A 55 20.21 22.80 -3.60
C ASN A 55 21.30 21.97 -4.29
N GLU A 56 21.56 20.74 -3.84
CA GLU A 56 22.49 19.82 -4.49
C GLU A 56 21.95 19.30 -5.84
N LEU A 57 20.63 19.38 -6.03
CA LEU A 57 19.94 18.93 -7.24
C LEU A 57 19.63 20.10 -8.19
N ALA A 58 19.76 21.34 -7.72
CA ALA A 58 19.42 22.54 -8.49
C ALA A 58 20.26 22.62 -9.77
N GLY A 59 19.59 22.85 -10.92
CA GLY A 59 20.24 22.95 -12.23
C GLY A 59 20.59 21.61 -12.90
N ASN A 60 20.34 20.47 -12.25
CA ASN A 60 20.73 19.13 -12.72
C ASN A 60 19.54 18.25 -13.15
N ASN A 61 18.53 18.83 -13.80
CA ASN A 61 17.27 18.14 -14.15
C ASN A 61 17.45 16.84 -14.96
N ASN A 62 18.48 16.75 -15.81
CA ASN A 62 18.76 15.53 -16.57
C ASN A 62 19.43 14.44 -15.72
N MET A 63 20.16 14.79 -14.66
CA MET A 63 20.81 13.80 -13.78
C MET A 63 19.80 13.10 -12.88
N VAL A 64 18.74 13.81 -12.48
CA VAL A 64 17.73 13.27 -11.56
C VAL A 64 16.66 12.42 -12.26
N LYS A 65 16.63 12.41 -13.60
CA LYS A 65 15.62 11.72 -14.40
C LYS A 65 15.52 10.23 -14.05
N GLY A 66 14.30 9.78 -13.75
CA GLY A 66 13.97 8.41 -13.34
C GLY A 66 14.44 8.04 -11.94
N GLY A 67 14.96 9.00 -11.16
CA GLY A 67 15.36 8.81 -9.77
C GLY A 67 14.20 8.98 -8.79
N CYS A 68 14.44 8.55 -7.56
CA CYS A 68 13.56 8.76 -6.41
C CYS A 68 14.36 9.45 -5.30
N PHE A 69 13.83 10.56 -4.78
CA PHE A 69 14.54 11.42 -3.84
C PHE A 69 13.68 11.76 -2.62
N LEU A 70 14.31 11.74 -1.44
CA LEU A 70 13.79 12.26 -0.19
C LEU A 70 14.57 13.52 0.18
N LEU A 71 13.94 14.68 0.04
CA LEU A 71 14.62 15.96 0.17
C LEU A 71 14.59 16.48 1.61
N THR A 72 15.64 17.16 2.05
CA THR A 72 15.75 17.78 3.40
C THR A 72 14.79 18.95 3.59
N SER A 73 14.33 19.58 2.52
CA SER A 73 13.42 20.72 2.56
C SER A 73 12.59 20.83 1.28
N CYS A 74 11.64 21.77 1.25
CA CYS A 74 10.80 21.97 0.07
C CYS A 74 11.65 22.36 -1.16
N PRO A 75 11.54 21.63 -2.28
CA PRO A 75 12.22 21.99 -3.52
C PRO A 75 11.61 23.24 -4.16
N ASP A 76 12.38 23.87 -5.03
CA ASP A 76 11.86 24.91 -5.89
C ASP A 76 10.95 24.34 -7.01
N TYR A 77 10.23 25.23 -7.68
CA TYR A 77 9.33 24.84 -8.76
C TYR A 77 10.07 24.19 -9.94
N ALA A 78 11.30 24.60 -10.21
CA ALA A 78 12.08 24.10 -11.34
C ALA A 78 12.47 22.63 -11.17
N LEU A 79 12.88 22.23 -9.97
CA LEU A 79 13.16 20.84 -9.62
C LEU A 79 11.89 19.99 -9.64
N LEU A 80 10.76 20.55 -9.19
CA LEU A 80 9.45 19.90 -9.32
C LEU A 80 8.99 19.68 -10.76
N GLN A 81 9.64 20.27 -11.78
CA GLN A 81 9.37 19.93 -13.19
C GLN A 81 10.17 18.72 -13.69
N ALA A 82 11.21 18.29 -12.97
CA ALA A 82 12.07 17.18 -13.40
C ALA A 82 11.32 15.84 -13.40
N GLU A 83 11.64 14.94 -14.33
CA GLU A 83 11.04 13.60 -14.44
C GLU A 83 11.58 12.65 -13.36
N ALA A 84 11.24 12.89 -12.10
CA ALA A 84 11.66 12.11 -10.95
C ALA A 84 10.59 12.12 -9.86
N ASP A 85 10.67 11.14 -8.96
CA ASP A 85 9.86 11.12 -7.74
C ASP A 85 10.55 11.92 -6.64
N PHE A 86 9.79 12.80 -5.99
CA PHE A 86 10.26 13.60 -4.86
C PHE A 86 9.31 13.46 -3.68
N LEU A 87 9.89 13.16 -2.52
CA LEU A 87 9.28 13.31 -1.20
C LEU A 87 10.01 14.43 -0.47
N TYR A 88 9.29 15.30 0.23
CA TYR A 88 9.90 16.41 0.95
C TYR A 88 9.02 16.87 2.11
N PRO A 89 9.62 17.27 3.25
CA PRO A 89 8.87 17.64 4.43
C PRO A 89 8.27 19.07 4.32
N SER A 90 7.17 19.31 5.02
CA SER A 90 6.58 20.65 5.15
C SER A 90 7.52 21.66 5.84
N SER A 91 8.44 21.18 6.68
CA SER A 91 9.49 21.98 7.35
C SER A 91 10.85 21.32 7.18
N PRO A 92 11.98 22.05 7.12
CA PRO A 92 13.29 21.43 6.94
C PRO A 92 13.60 20.37 8.01
N VAL A 93 14.08 19.21 7.55
CA VAL A 93 14.54 18.09 8.39
C VAL A 93 15.96 17.76 7.97
N ASP A 94 16.84 17.50 8.93
CA ASP A 94 18.22 17.17 8.62
C ASP A 94 18.32 15.81 7.90
N ARG A 95 19.40 15.66 7.14
CA ARG A 95 19.65 14.50 6.29
C ARG A 95 19.77 13.20 7.06
N VAL A 96 20.33 13.23 8.26
CA VAL A 96 20.55 12.02 9.07
C VAL A 96 19.22 11.52 9.59
N THR A 97 18.39 12.42 10.15
CA THR A 97 17.04 12.08 10.59
C THR A 97 16.20 11.50 9.45
N LEU A 98 16.22 12.09 8.25
CA LEU A 98 15.48 11.52 7.11
C LEU A 98 16.00 10.14 6.69
N LEU A 99 17.31 9.91 6.75
CA LEU A 99 17.90 8.61 6.46
C LEU A 99 17.47 7.56 7.50
N ASP A 100 17.48 7.91 8.78
CA ASP A 100 17.08 7.00 9.86
C ASP A 100 15.59 6.65 9.73
N LEU A 101 14.71 7.63 9.49
CA LEU A 101 13.28 7.38 9.34
C LEU A 101 12.95 6.51 8.12
N VAL A 102 13.62 6.69 6.98
CA VAL A 102 13.40 5.81 5.84
C VAL A 102 13.93 4.40 6.12
N LEU A 103 15.04 4.26 6.84
CA LEU A 103 15.56 2.95 7.28
C LEU A 103 14.56 2.22 8.19
N GLU A 104 13.90 2.93 9.12
CA GLU A 104 12.84 2.37 9.96
C GLU A 104 11.68 1.82 9.12
N VAL A 105 11.29 2.51 8.04
CA VAL A 105 10.26 2.00 7.12
C VAL A 105 10.73 0.70 6.44
N PHE A 106 11.98 0.65 5.97
CA PHE A 106 12.53 -0.57 5.37
C PHE A 106 12.57 -1.73 6.39
N GLU A 107 12.98 -1.47 7.63
CA GLU A 107 13.00 -2.47 8.70
C GLU A 107 11.60 -3.00 9.02
N LYS A 108 10.61 -2.10 9.10
CA LYS A 108 9.21 -2.43 9.35
C LYS A 108 8.66 -3.38 8.26
N PHE A 109 8.89 -3.05 6.99
CA PHE A 109 8.43 -3.88 5.87
C PHE A 109 9.21 -5.18 5.72
N ASN A 110 10.51 -5.20 6.04
CA ASN A 110 11.30 -6.42 6.03
C ASN A 110 10.84 -7.38 7.15
N THR A 111 10.51 -6.85 8.33
CA THR A 111 9.95 -7.64 9.43
C THR A 111 8.59 -8.24 9.05
N TRP A 112 7.76 -7.47 8.35
CA TRP A 112 6.47 -7.95 7.85
C TRP A 112 6.62 -9.04 6.77
N GLU A 113 7.54 -8.88 5.82
CA GLU A 113 7.83 -9.91 4.81
C GLU A 113 8.25 -11.25 5.45
N VAL A 114 9.09 -11.19 6.49
CA VAL A 114 9.47 -12.38 7.27
C VAL A 114 8.25 -13.00 7.96
N ALA A 115 7.42 -12.18 8.61
CA ALA A 115 6.21 -12.66 9.29
C ALA A 115 5.22 -13.33 8.31
N LEU A 116 5.01 -12.74 7.13
CA LEU A 116 4.17 -13.32 6.07
C LEU A 116 4.67 -14.71 5.67
N HIS A 117 5.98 -14.88 5.49
CA HIS A 117 6.57 -16.19 5.17
C HIS A 117 6.39 -17.21 6.30
N ASP A 118 6.50 -16.78 7.56
CA ASP A 118 6.31 -17.66 8.70
C ASP A 118 4.84 -18.13 8.81
N CYS A 119 3.87 -17.25 8.51
CA CYS A 119 2.44 -17.57 8.50
C CYS A 119 2.07 -18.70 7.53
N LEU A 120 2.80 -18.86 6.41
CA LEU A 120 2.52 -19.91 5.43
C LEU A 120 2.68 -21.34 5.98
N ASN A 121 3.44 -21.50 7.08
CA ASN A 121 3.67 -22.80 7.73
C ASN A 121 2.75 -23.04 8.93
N SER A 122 1.80 -22.15 9.19
CA SER A 122 0.91 -22.25 10.34
C SER A 122 -0.26 -23.21 10.09
N VAL A 123 -1.06 -23.46 11.14
CA VAL A 123 -2.29 -24.28 11.04
C VAL A 123 -3.39 -23.53 10.29
N THR A 124 -3.40 -22.20 10.37
CA THR A 124 -4.42 -21.30 9.82
C THR A 124 -3.77 -20.21 8.94
N PRO A 125 -3.10 -20.59 7.83
CA PRO A 125 -2.21 -19.68 7.11
C PRO A 125 -2.94 -18.46 6.54
N LEU A 126 -4.19 -18.61 6.08
CA LEU A 126 -4.98 -17.48 5.59
C LEU A 126 -5.31 -16.49 6.70
N GLN A 127 -5.76 -16.98 7.86
CA GLN A 127 -6.06 -16.15 9.02
C GLN A 127 -4.83 -15.36 9.46
N ASP A 128 -3.72 -16.07 9.66
CA ASP A 128 -2.48 -15.51 10.19
C ASP A 128 -1.86 -14.47 9.23
N VAL A 129 -1.92 -14.70 7.92
CA VAL A 129 -1.48 -13.74 6.90
C VAL A 129 -2.26 -12.44 6.99
N GLY A 130 -3.59 -12.49 7.08
CA GLY A 130 -4.35 -11.24 7.17
C GLY A 130 -4.25 -10.57 8.54
N ASP A 131 -4.15 -11.33 9.63
CA ASP A 131 -3.93 -10.77 10.98
C ASP A 131 -2.61 -9.99 11.05
N CYS A 132 -1.51 -10.53 10.49
CA CYS A 132 -0.24 -9.79 10.46
C CYS A 132 -0.25 -8.62 9.45
N SER A 133 -1.10 -8.67 8.43
CA SER A 133 -1.26 -7.61 7.43
C SER A 133 -2.17 -6.46 7.90
N LEU A 134 -3.00 -6.69 8.92
CA LEU A 134 -3.97 -5.71 9.41
C LEU A 134 -3.30 -4.41 9.91
N LEU A 135 -2.12 -4.50 10.52
CA LEU A 135 -1.30 -3.35 10.93
C LEU A 135 -0.86 -2.47 9.76
N PHE A 136 -0.77 -3.05 8.56
CA PHE A 136 -0.35 -2.35 7.35
C PHE A 136 -1.55 -1.81 6.57
N LEU A 137 -2.63 -2.59 6.45
CA LEU A 137 -3.87 -2.19 5.76
C LEU A 137 -4.72 -1.20 6.57
N ARG A 138 -4.64 -1.25 7.91
CA ARG A 138 -5.34 -0.37 8.87
C ARG A 138 -6.87 -0.35 8.74
N ASN A 139 -7.44 -1.33 8.07
CA ASN A 139 -8.86 -1.44 7.80
C ASN A 139 -9.29 -2.91 7.82
N PRO A 140 -10.55 -3.21 8.19
CA PRO A 140 -11.07 -4.56 8.16
C PRO A 140 -11.06 -5.12 6.74
N ALA A 141 -10.74 -6.40 6.62
CA ALA A 141 -10.69 -7.09 5.34
C ALA A 141 -11.21 -8.52 5.45
N GLY A 142 -11.55 -9.13 4.31
CA GLY A 142 -11.91 -10.54 4.24
C GLY A 142 -11.57 -11.16 2.90
N ILE A 143 -11.46 -12.49 2.88
CA ILE A 143 -11.22 -13.27 1.66
C ILE A 143 -12.50 -13.98 1.27
N TYR A 144 -13.05 -13.64 0.12
CA TYR A 144 -14.32 -14.15 -0.37
C TYR A 144 -14.08 -15.10 -1.54
N THR A 145 -14.92 -16.12 -1.69
CA THR A 145 -14.99 -16.92 -2.92
C THR A 145 -15.74 -16.17 -4.01
N ASN A 146 -15.66 -16.66 -5.25
CA ASN A 146 -16.51 -16.21 -6.36
C ASN A 146 -18.02 -16.41 -6.14
N SER A 147 -18.40 -17.23 -5.16
CA SER A 147 -19.78 -17.47 -4.76
C SER A 147 -20.17 -16.66 -3.52
N PHE A 148 -19.40 -15.63 -3.16
CA PHE A 148 -19.64 -14.76 -2.00
C PHE A 148 -19.60 -15.47 -0.64
N ARG A 149 -18.88 -16.59 -0.54
CA ARG A 149 -18.60 -17.22 0.75
C ARG A 149 -17.38 -16.57 1.38
N ILE A 150 -17.46 -16.19 2.65
CA ILE A 150 -16.35 -15.61 3.41
C ILE A 150 -15.50 -16.78 3.95
N LEU A 151 -14.22 -16.84 3.57
CA LEU A 151 -13.30 -17.87 4.04
C LEU A 151 -12.64 -17.49 5.36
N CYS A 152 -12.32 -16.21 5.51
CA CYS A 152 -11.72 -15.62 6.69
C CYS A 152 -11.87 -14.10 6.63
N TYR A 153 -11.72 -13.46 7.78
CA TYR A 153 -11.75 -12.01 7.92
C TYR A 153 -10.69 -11.55 8.91
N TYR A 154 -10.34 -10.28 8.82
CA TYR A 154 -9.29 -9.65 9.62
C TYR A 154 -9.83 -8.30 10.08
N GLU A 155 -9.93 -8.12 11.39
CA GLU A 155 -10.44 -6.89 11.96
C GLU A 155 -9.80 -6.65 13.33
N THR A 156 -9.58 -5.38 13.66
CA THR A 156 -9.07 -5.03 15.00
C THR A 156 -10.15 -5.34 16.03
N PRO A 157 -9.88 -6.15 17.07
CA PRO A 157 -10.88 -6.55 18.05
C PRO A 157 -11.63 -5.36 18.65
N ARG A 158 -12.97 -5.43 18.60
CA ARG A 158 -13.86 -4.36 19.08
C ARG A 158 -15.19 -4.93 19.58
N PRO A 159 -16.01 -4.14 20.31
CA PRO A 159 -17.34 -4.58 20.72
C PRO A 159 -18.17 -5.01 19.51
N ARG A 160 -18.91 -6.12 19.65
CA ARG A 160 -19.68 -6.75 18.56
C ARG A 160 -20.53 -5.79 17.73
N GLN A 161 -21.21 -4.84 18.36
CA GLN A 161 -22.07 -3.84 17.70
C GLN A 161 -21.32 -2.79 16.85
N LEU A 162 -19.99 -2.77 16.91
CA LEU A 162 -19.12 -1.93 16.09
C LEU A 162 -18.25 -2.75 15.13
N ALA A 163 -18.32 -4.08 15.19
CA ALA A 163 -17.55 -4.98 14.35
C ALA A 163 -18.23 -5.10 12.98
N LEU A 164 -17.42 -5.09 11.92
CA LEU A 164 -17.91 -5.35 10.57
C LEU A 164 -18.11 -6.84 10.34
N TYR A 165 -17.26 -7.67 10.93
CA TYR A 165 -17.31 -9.12 10.84
C TYR A 165 -17.58 -9.78 12.19
N HIS A 166 -18.17 -10.97 12.15
CA HIS A 166 -18.45 -11.81 13.30
C HIS A 166 -17.95 -13.24 13.09
N GLU A 167 -17.76 -13.98 14.18
CA GLU A 167 -17.25 -15.36 14.12
C GLU A 167 -18.15 -16.26 13.25
N GLU A 168 -19.47 -16.04 13.28
CA GLU A 168 -20.43 -16.76 12.46
C GLU A 168 -20.36 -16.46 10.95
N ASP A 169 -19.65 -15.40 10.54
CA ASP A 169 -19.50 -15.05 9.12
C ASP A 169 -18.48 -15.95 8.44
N VAL A 170 -17.56 -16.56 9.19
CA VAL A 170 -16.61 -17.53 8.65
C VAL A 170 -17.37 -18.71 8.07
N ASP A 171 -17.05 -19.06 6.83
CA ASP A 171 -17.70 -20.06 6.01
C ASP A 171 -19.17 -19.77 5.63
N ALA A 172 -19.73 -18.64 6.07
CA ALA A 172 -21.05 -18.18 5.65
C ALA A 172 -21.00 -17.49 4.28
N PHE A 173 -22.17 -17.41 3.65
CA PHE A 173 -22.37 -16.62 2.43
C PHE A 173 -22.82 -15.21 2.82
N LEU A 174 -22.46 -14.21 2.02
CA LEU A 174 -23.12 -12.91 2.08
C LEU A 174 -24.64 -13.07 1.95
N SER A 175 -25.39 -12.14 2.53
CA SER A 175 -26.84 -12.19 2.43
C SER A 175 -27.29 -12.02 0.98
N ASP A 176 -28.48 -12.54 0.65
CA ASP A 176 -29.05 -12.37 -0.70
C ASP A 176 -29.18 -10.89 -1.07
N ASP A 177 -29.47 -10.03 -0.09
CA ASP A 177 -29.57 -8.58 -0.28
C ASP A 177 -28.21 -7.96 -0.65
N ASP A 178 -27.13 -8.30 0.08
CA ASP A 178 -25.77 -7.83 -0.22
C ASP A 178 -25.29 -8.32 -1.59
N ILE A 179 -25.58 -9.58 -1.93
CA ILE A 179 -25.24 -10.16 -3.24
C ILE A 179 -25.98 -9.43 -4.35
N ASN A 180 -27.29 -9.20 -4.19
CA ASN A 180 -28.09 -8.49 -5.18
C ASN A 180 -27.58 -7.06 -5.37
N GLU A 181 -27.21 -6.36 -4.29
CA GLU A 181 -26.63 -5.02 -4.36
C GLU A 181 -25.33 -5.01 -5.19
N LEU A 182 -24.41 -5.93 -4.90
CA LEU A 182 -23.16 -6.07 -5.65
C LEU A 182 -23.43 -6.34 -7.14
N LEU A 183 -24.36 -7.25 -7.45
CA LEU A 183 -24.70 -7.59 -8.84
C LEU A 183 -25.39 -6.44 -9.60
N MET A 184 -26.06 -5.53 -8.89
CA MET A 184 -26.66 -4.33 -9.49
C MET A 184 -25.64 -3.22 -9.73
N HIS A 185 -24.47 -3.26 -9.11
CA HIS A 185 -23.44 -2.26 -9.33
C HIS A 185 -22.87 -2.36 -10.76
N PRO A 186 -22.90 -1.28 -11.56
CA PRO A 186 -22.57 -1.32 -12.99
C PRO A 186 -21.16 -1.85 -13.25
N ASP A 187 -20.21 -1.50 -12.39
CA ASP A 187 -18.81 -1.89 -12.55
C ASP A 187 -18.47 -3.24 -11.86
N PHE A 188 -19.42 -3.88 -11.17
CA PHE A 188 -19.11 -5.11 -10.42
C PHE A 188 -18.80 -6.30 -11.32
N ALA A 189 -19.50 -6.43 -12.45
CA ALA A 189 -19.18 -7.48 -13.43
C ALA A 189 -17.76 -7.30 -13.98
N ASP A 190 -17.39 -6.06 -14.31
CA ASP A 190 -16.07 -5.71 -14.84
C ASP A 190 -14.98 -5.84 -13.76
N SER A 191 -15.33 -5.69 -12.48
CA SER A 191 -14.41 -5.87 -11.35
C SER A 191 -13.76 -7.26 -11.31
N TRP A 192 -14.36 -8.29 -11.90
CA TRP A 192 -13.74 -9.62 -11.97
C TRP A 192 -12.62 -9.69 -13.02
N MET A 193 -12.58 -8.76 -13.96
CA MET A 193 -11.55 -8.73 -15.01
C MET A 193 -10.31 -7.93 -14.60
N SER A 194 -10.33 -7.27 -13.45
CA SER A 194 -9.17 -6.49 -12.97
C SER A 194 -8.00 -7.39 -12.58
N GLU A 195 -6.82 -7.02 -13.08
CA GLU A 195 -5.55 -7.74 -12.86
C GLU A 195 -4.78 -7.23 -11.63
N GLY A 196 -5.27 -6.19 -10.97
CA GLY A 196 -4.62 -5.59 -9.80
C GLY A 196 -5.59 -4.93 -8.83
N PRO A 197 -5.07 -4.35 -7.74
CA PRO A 197 -5.87 -3.69 -6.73
C PRO A 197 -6.68 -2.51 -7.30
N GLU A 198 -7.98 -2.57 -7.09
CA GLU A 198 -8.93 -1.56 -7.55
C GLU A 198 -9.92 -1.18 -6.47
N ARG A 199 -10.58 -0.03 -6.66
CA ARG A 199 -11.63 0.44 -5.75
C ARG A 199 -12.98 0.41 -6.45
N PHE A 200 -14.01 0.06 -5.69
CA PHE A 200 -15.39 0.36 -6.04
C PHE A 200 -16.11 0.88 -4.79
N CYS A 201 -17.21 1.60 -4.99
CA CYS A 201 -18.06 2.06 -3.90
C CYS A 201 -19.30 1.15 -3.86
N SER A 202 -19.67 0.62 -2.70
CA SER A 202 -21.01 0.01 -2.56
C SER A 202 -22.09 1.07 -2.79
N LEU A 203 -23.25 0.66 -3.32
CA LEU A 203 -24.33 1.57 -3.71
C LEU A 203 -25.07 2.12 -2.48
N ASP A 204 -25.27 1.27 -1.47
CA ASP A 204 -26.09 1.60 -0.28
C ASP A 204 -25.25 1.88 0.98
N GLN A 205 -24.01 1.38 1.03
CA GLN A 205 -23.09 1.67 2.12
C GLN A 205 -22.09 2.73 1.65
N MET A 206 -21.99 3.86 2.35
CA MET A 206 -20.95 4.89 2.13
C MET A 206 -19.50 4.38 2.34
N VAL A 207 -19.31 3.07 2.40
CA VAL A 207 -18.05 2.37 2.59
C VAL A 207 -17.39 2.19 1.24
N LYS A 208 -16.18 2.73 1.10
CA LYS A 208 -15.36 2.46 -0.07
C LYS A 208 -14.71 1.10 0.09
N VAL A 209 -14.64 0.34 -0.99
CA VAL A 209 -14.02 -0.98 -1.00
C VAL A 209 -12.75 -0.93 -1.84
N LEU A 210 -11.66 -1.47 -1.32
CA LEU A 210 -10.44 -1.78 -2.07
C LEU A 210 -10.37 -3.30 -2.18
N TYR A 211 -10.15 -3.83 -3.39
CA TYR A 211 -10.15 -5.27 -3.60
C TYR A 211 -9.06 -5.70 -4.58
N ILE A 212 -8.66 -6.97 -4.50
CA ILE A 212 -7.84 -7.65 -5.51
C ILE A 212 -8.40 -9.04 -5.78
N ASN A 213 -8.45 -9.44 -7.04
CA ASN A 213 -8.83 -10.80 -7.42
C ASN A 213 -7.63 -11.74 -7.35
N ILE A 214 -7.82 -12.91 -6.73
CA ILE A 214 -6.83 -13.98 -6.71
C ILE A 214 -7.15 -14.94 -7.87
N GLN A 215 -6.30 -14.90 -8.88
CA GLN A 215 -6.41 -15.75 -10.06
C GLN A 215 -5.51 -16.98 -9.93
N ILE A 216 -6.08 -18.16 -10.15
CA ILE A 216 -5.34 -19.42 -10.25
C ILE A 216 -5.66 -20.04 -11.60
N ASN A 217 -4.63 -20.27 -12.43
CA ASN A 217 -4.76 -20.79 -13.79
C ASN A 217 -5.74 -19.98 -14.68
N GLY A 218 -5.69 -18.64 -14.58
CA GLY A 218 -6.53 -17.73 -15.37
C GLY A 218 -8.01 -17.69 -14.95
N LYS A 219 -8.35 -18.23 -13.77
CA LYS A 219 -9.70 -18.15 -13.20
C LYS A 219 -9.66 -17.40 -11.88
N ASN A 220 -10.54 -16.42 -11.72
CA ASN A 220 -10.79 -15.79 -10.42
C ASN A 220 -11.45 -16.81 -9.50
N LEU A 221 -10.77 -17.18 -8.43
CA LEU A 221 -11.30 -18.12 -7.43
C LEU A 221 -11.67 -17.40 -6.14
N TYR A 222 -10.86 -16.42 -5.76
CA TYR A 222 -11.03 -15.67 -4.53
C TYR A 222 -10.85 -14.19 -4.78
N ARG A 223 -11.28 -13.38 -3.82
CA ARG A 223 -11.09 -11.95 -3.79
C ARG A 223 -10.75 -11.53 -2.38
N ILE A 224 -9.72 -10.72 -2.22
CA ILE A 224 -9.49 -10.01 -0.95
C ILE A 224 -10.27 -8.70 -1.04
N VAL A 225 -11.07 -8.40 -0.02
CA VAL A 225 -11.92 -7.23 0.09
C VAL A 225 -11.50 -6.48 1.34
N VAL A 226 -11.08 -5.23 1.21
CA VAL A 226 -10.75 -4.32 2.31
C VAL A 226 -11.80 -3.23 2.33
N ASN A 227 -12.32 -2.90 3.51
CA ASN A 227 -13.40 -1.94 3.68
C ASN A 227 -12.87 -0.66 4.34
N GLU A 228 -13.11 0.51 3.73
CA GLU A 228 -12.75 1.82 4.30
C GLU A 228 -13.65 2.13 5.50
N TYR A 229 -13.36 1.50 6.63
CA TYR A 229 -14.19 1.53 7.83
C TYR A 229 -13.52 2.32 8.96
N ASP A 230 -12.24 2.05 9.22
CA ASP A 230 -11.49 2.67 10.31
C ASP A 230 -10.69 3.90 9.85
N ASN A 231 -10.09 3.79 8.66
CA ASN A 231 -9.19 4.79 8.13
C ASN A 231 -9.45 5.01 6.63
N PRO A 232 -9.35 6.24 6.12
CA PRO A 232 -9.35 6.48 4.69
C PRO A 232 -8.23 5.70 3.99
N PHE A 233 -8.51 5.15 2.82
CA PHE A 233 -7.50 4.43 2.07
C PHE A 233 -6.41 5.37 1.57
N ARG A 234 -5.17 5.01 1.86
CA ARG A 234 -3.95 5.65 1.37
C ARG A 234 -3.56 5.10 0.01
N ASP A 235 -2.59 5.73 -0.63
CA ASP A 235 -2.08 5.26 -1.92
C ASP A 235 -1.24 3.98 -1.76
N SER A 236 -0.52 3.83 -0.65
CA SER A 236 0.24 2.61 -0.33
C SER A 236 -0.63 1.38 -0.09
N ASP A 237 -1.90 1.55 0.31
CA ASP A 237 -2.79 0.41 0.59
C ASP A 237 -3.03 -0.45 -0.66
N TYR A 238 -3.02 0.16 -1.86
CA TYR A 238 -3.05 -0.59 -3.12
C TYR A 238 -1.82 -1.48 -3.26
N THR A 239 -0.63 -0.94 -3.00
CA THR A 239 0.62 -1.70 -3.10
C THR A 239 0.65 -2.82 -2.05
N ILE A 240 0.25 -2.52 -0.82
CA ILE A 240 0.24 -3.48 0.30
C ILE A 240 -0.67 -4.64 -0.01
N LEU A 241 -1.85 -4.39 -0.57
CA LEU A 241 -2.79 -5.45 -0.95
C LEU A 241 -2.26 -6.35 -2.09
N ASN A 242 -1.29 -5.87 -2.87
CA ASN A 242 -0.70 -6.59 -4.00
C ASN A 242 0.57 -7.39 -3.63
N ILE A 243 1.12 -7.19 -2.43
CA ILE A 243 2.29 -7.92 -1.91
C ILE A 243 1.83 -9.28 -1.39
#